data_AF-A0A4Y9N459-F1
#
_entry.id   AF-A0A4Y9N459-F1
#
_cell.length_a   1.000
_cell.length_b   1.000
_cell.length_c   1.000
_cell.angle_alpha   90.00
_cell.angle_beta   90.00
_cell.angle_gamma   90.00
#
_symmetry.space_group_name_H-M   'P 1'
#
loop_
_entity.id
_entity.type
_entity.pdbx_description
1 polymer ?
#
loop_
_entity_poly.entity_id
_entity_poly.type
_entity_poly.pdbx_seq_one_letter_code
_entity_poly.pdbx_strand_id
1 'polypeptide(L)'
;MQTFLPVADFEESARFLDAPRLGKQRVETLQVLRALELPDYGWASHPVVRMWRGRTPALVAYGLAMVRVWRKRGFADSTHTLIAEFAPDVVGVPQEELARAGMLPSWVGDEALHLSHRSNLLAKEPDFYRPRFAPVFGTEPEDLPYVWPEPDDVPPTPPPQGVRVWVVRPRTHDELGACLAAGVIGLGTQSGIDVDATELSPAELRALAKEISGRRPAKDLRQLSAFLDEVQPGDRVGLPVEHGAGLLLGEVVGDYLFQGRELLPHRRPARWDRVVPRSAALPPATLQDPRAFFSVTLDPSHSG
;
A
#
# COMPACT_ATOMS: atom_id res chain seq x y z
N MET A 1 -12.38 12.52 1.63
CA MET A 1 -12.05 13.29 2.85
C MET A 1 -10.60 12.91 3.16
N GLN A 2 -9.93 13.64 4.05
CA GLN A 2 -8.48 13.57 4.19
C GLN A 2 -8.13 13.20 5.64
N THR A 3 -6.85 13.29 6.03
CA THR A 3 -6.47 13.15 7.44
C THR A 3 -7.01 14.32 8.27
N PHE A 4 -7.59 14.06 9.45
CA PHE A 4 -8.01 15.11 10.41
C PHE A 4 -7.04 15.23 11.59
N LEU A 5 -6.53 16.44 11.83
CA LEU A 5 -5.59 16.70 12.91
C LEU A 5 -5.94 18.00 13.65
N PRO A 6 -7.04 18.01 14.44
CA PRO A 6 -7.47 19.19 15.19
C PRO A 6 -6.48 19.65 16.26
N VAL A 7 -5.58 18.77 16.72
CA VAL A 7 -4.49 19.05 17.67
C VAL A 7 -3.25 18.23 17.33
N ALA A 8 -2.09 18.60 17.89
CA ALA A 8 -0.82 17.93 17.58
C ALA A 8 -0.76 16.45 18.03
N ASP A 9 -1.37 16.09 19.15
CA ASP A 9 -1.41 14.71 19.63
C ASP A 9 -2.39 13.87 18.79
N PHE A 10 -1.91 12.74 18.25
CA PHE A 10 -2.68 11.90 17.35
C PHE A 10 -3.85 11.20 18.05
N GLU A 11 -3.67 10.75 19.30
CA GLU A 11 -4.75 10.08 20.03
C GLU A 11 -5.81 11.07 20.51
N GLU A 12 -5.41 12.25 20.94
CA GLU A 12 -6.31 13.36 21.30
C GLU A 12 -7.08 13.84 20.08
N SER A 13 -6.40 14.00 18.93
CA SER A 13 -7.07 14.25 17.66
C SER A 13 -8.14 13.22 17.36
N ALA A 14 -7.85 11.93 17.52
CA ALA A 14 -8.82 10.86 17.35
C ALA A 14 -10.00 10.95 18.34
N ARG A 15 -9.75 11.36 19.59
CA ARG A 15 -10.79 11.52 20.62
C ARG A 15 -11.76 12.65 20.28
N PHE A 16 -11.29 13.73 19.65
CA PHE A 16 -12.14 14.84 19.21
C PHE A 16 -13.10 14.48 18.07
N LEU A 17 -12.78 13.49 17.25
CA LEU A 17 -13.60 13.15 16.08
C LEU A 17 -14.91 12.45 16.47
N ASP A 18 -16.00 12.78 15.77
CA ASP A 18 -17.22 11.97 15.78
C ASP A 18 -16.99 10.56 15.20
N ALA A 19 -17.94 9.65 15.43
CA ALA A 19 -17.81 8.27 14.98
C ALA A 19 -17.70 8.14 13.44
N PRO A 20 -18.53 8.82 12.62
CA PRO A 20 -18.38 8.76 11.16
C PRO A 20 -16.99 9.16 10.65
N ARG A 21 -16.45 10.29 11.14
CA ARG A 21 -15.15 10.82 10.67
C ARG A 21 -14.00 9.97 11.22
N LEU A 22 -14.04 9.55 12.48
CA LEU A 22 -13.05 8.61 13.04
C LEU A 22 -13.02 7.27 12.31
N GLY A 23 -14.20 6.70 12.02
CA GLY A 23 -14.32 5.46 11.25
C GLY A 23 -13.68 5.60 9.86
N LYS A 24 -13.86 6.76 9.23
CA LYS A 24 -13.28 7.06 7.92
C LYS A 24 -11.76 7.27 7.96
N GLN A 25 -11.23 7.89 9.02
CA GLN A 25 -9.79 8.14 9.17
C GLN A 25 -8.95 6.88 9.05
N ARG A 26 -9.42 5.75 9.58
CA ARG A 26 -8.73 4.46 9.48
C ARG A 26 -8.54 4.00 8.03
N VAL A 27 -9.59 4.12 7.22
CA VAL A 27 -9.59 3.70 5.81
C VAL A 27 -8.82 4.70 4.94
N GLU A 28 -9.05 6.00 5.14
CA GLU A 28 -8.37 7.05 4.39
C GLU A 28 -6.86 7.06 4.70
N THR A 29 -6.44 6.81 5.95
CA THR A 29 -5.01 6.63 6.30
C THR A 29 -4.38 5.49 5.52
N LEU A 30 -5.04 4.33 5.45
CA LEU A 30 -4.55 3.19 4.67
C LEU A 30 -4.45 3.51 3.18
N GLN A 31 -5.38 4.30 2.64
CA GLN A 31 -5.31 4.76 1.24
C GLN A 31 -4.12 5.69 1.01
N VAL A 32 -3.82 6.61 1.94
CA VAL A 32 -2.66 7.50 1.85
C VAL A 32 -1.36 6.71 1.94
N LEU A 33 -1.23 5.75 2.88
CA LEU A 33 -0.06 4.87 2.98
C LEU A 33 0.19 4.11 1.67
N ARG A 34 -0.86 3.55 1.06
CA ARG A 34 -0.75 2.88 -0.25
C ARG A 34 -0.35 3.83 -1.37
N ALA A 35 -0.88 5.05 -1.37
CA ALA A 35 -0.52 6.06 -2.37
C ALA A 35 0.92 6.56 -2.23
N LEU A 36 1.48 6.51 -1.02
CA LEU A 36 2.87 6.86 -0.74
C LEU A 36 3.84 5.73 -1.15
N GLU A 37 3.51 4.50 -0.79
CA GLU A 37 4.49 3.40 -0.77
C GLU A 37 4.30 2.36 -1.87
N LEU A 38 3.11 2.26 -2.49
CA LEU A 38 2.83 1.25 -3.51
C LEU A 38 2.87 1.84 -4.93
N PRO A 39 3.64 1.25 -5.85
CA PRO A 39 3.68 1.70 -7.24
C PRO A 39 2.31 1.63 -7.92
N ASP A 40 2.04 2.59 -8.81
CA ASP A 40 0.81 2.65 -9.61
C ASP A 40 -0.49 2.64 -8.77
N TYR A 41 -0.43 3.02 -7.49
CA TYR A 41 -1.61 3.31 -6.68
C TYR A 41 -2.12 4.72 -7.01
N GLY A 42 -3.44 4.90 -7.01
CA GLY A 42 -4.04 6.22 -7.28
C GLY A 42 -3.71 7.24 -6.18
N TRP A 43 -4.10 8.51 -6.39
CA TRP A 43 -3.99 9.59 -5.39
C TRP A 43 -2.60 10.19 -5.14
N ALA A 44 -1.55 9.78 -5.86
CA ALA A 44 -0.18 10.30 -5.65
C ALA A 44 -0.06 11.84 -5.76
N SER A 45 -0.92 12.51 -6.53
CA SER A 45 -0.96 13.97 -6.68
C SER A 45 -1.84 14.70 -5.66
N HIS A 46 -2.56 13.98 -4.80
CA HIS A 46 -3.51 14.56 -3.87
C HIS A 46 -2.79 15.33 -2.75
N PRO A 47 -3.27 16.53 -2.33
CA PRO A 47 -2.59 17.37 -1.33
C PRO A 47 -2.22 16.64 -0.03
N VAL A 48 -3.13 15.86 0.57
CA VAL A 48 -2.81 15.05 1.75
C VAL A 48 -1.64 14.09 1.54
N VAL A 49 -1.56 13.44 0.37
CA VAL A 49 -0.49 12.48 0.05
C VAL A 49 0.83 13.23 -0.08
N ARG A 50 0.81 14.43 -0.68
CA ARG A 50 1.99 15.30 -0.74
C ARG A 50 2.46 15.71 0.65
N MET A 51 1.56 16.17 1.52
CA MET A 51 1.88 16.62 2.88
C MET A 51 2.55 15.53 3.75
N TRP A 52 2.17 14.26 3.57
CA TRP A 52 2.71 13.12 4.33
C TRP A 52 3.94 12.46 3.69
N ARG A 53 4.40 12.91 2.52
CA ARG A 53 5.50 12.26 1.80
C ARG A 53 6.78 12.26 2.64
N GLY A 54 7.43 11.09 2.69
CA GLY A 54 8.64 10.88 3.50
C GLY A 54 8.39 10.69 5.00
N ARG A 55 7.12 10.73 5.46
CA ARG A 55 6.73 10.63 6.87
C ARG A 55 5.87 9.39 7.17
N THR A 56 6.10 8.30 6.44
CA THR A 56 5.34 7.05 6.55
C THR A 56 5.27 6.48 7.97
N PRO A 57 6.36 6.44 8.78
CA PRO A 57 6.27 5.99 10.17
C PRO A 57 5.31 6.83 11.02
N ALA A 58 5.32 8.16 10.85
CA ALA A 58 4.40 9.05 11.57
C ALA A 58 2.94 8.85 11.10
N LEU A 59 2.70 8.62 9.81
CA LEU A 59 1.37 8.31 9.30
C LEU A 59 0.84 6.97 9.80
N VAL A 60 1.70 5.96 9.94
CA VAL A 60 1.37 4.69 10.60
C VAL A 60 0.95 4.94 12.04
N ALA A 61 1.74 5.69 12.80
CA ALA A 61 1.42 6.04 14.20
C ALA A 61 0.08 6.79 14.31
N TYR A 62 -0.17 7.76 13.42
CA TYR A 62 -1.44 8.47 13.30
C TYR A 62 -2.61 7.49 13.07
N GLY A 63 -2.49 6.62 12.06
CA GLY A 63 -3.52 5.63 11.74
C GLY A 63 -3.82 4.67 12.89
N LEU A 64 -2.77 4.20 13.58
CA LEU A 64 -2.92 3.32 14.74
C LEU A 64 -3.55 4.02 15.94
N ALA A 65 -3.33 5.33 16.12
CA ALA A 65 -4.04 6.11 17.13
C ALA A 65 -5.56 6.19 16.83
N MET A 66 -5.94 6.42 15.57
CA MET A 66 -7.34 6.40 15.12
C MET A 66 -7.99 5.03 15.37
N VAL A 67 -7.28 3.95 15.03
CA VAL A 67 -7.71 2.57 15.29
C VAL A 67 -7.90 2.33 16.79
N ARG A 68 -6.98 2.79 17.64
CA ARG A 68 -7.04 2.60 19.08
C ARG A 68 -8.30 3.24 19.67
N VAL A 69 -8.58 4.49 19.33
CA VAL A 69 -9.78 5.20 19.83
C VAL A 69 -11.05 4.57 19.26
N TRP A 70 -11.05 4.16 17.99
CA TRP A 70 -12.18 3.46 17.37
C TRP A 70 -12.54 2.16 18.11
N ARG A 71 -11.53 1.33 18.40
CA ARG A 71 -11.71 0.09 19.17
C ARG A 71 -12.15 0.36 20.62
N LYS A 72 -11.57 1.38 21.28
CA LYS A 72 -11.98 1.82 22.63
C LYS A 72 -13.46 2.22 22.69
N ARG A 73 -14.04 2.70 21.59
CA ARG A 73 -15.48 3.00 21.46
C ARG A 73 -16.36 1.75 21.22
N GLY A 74 -15.78 0.55 21.21
CA GLY A 74 -16.50 -0.72 21.04
C GLY A 74 -16.71 -1.15 19.59
N PHE A 75 -16.10 -0.47 18.62
CA PHE A 75 -16.25 -0.83 17.22
C PHE A 75 -15.19 -1.82 16.73
N ALA A 76 -15.59 -2.74 15.84
CA ALA A 76 -14.68 -3.67 15.17
C ALA A 76 -13.76 -2.94 14.16
N ASP A 77 -12.56 -3.46 13.97
CA ASP A 77 -11.54 -2.88 13.10
C ASP A 77 -10.84 -3.96 12.26
N SER A 78 -10.61 -3.65 10.99
CA SER A 78 -9.90 -4.49 10.03
C SER A 78 -8.66 -3.82 9.43
N THR A 79 -8.33 -2.58 9.84
CA THR A 79 -7.23 -1.81 9.22
C THR A 79 -5.95 -1.84 10.04
N HIS A 80 -5.98 -2.19 11.33
CA HIS A 80 -4.80 -2.20 12.20
C HIS A 80 -3.59 -2.88 11.57
N THR A 81 -3.73 -4.17 11.22
CA THR A 81 -2.63 -4.97 10.67
C THR A 81 -2.16 -4.39 9.34
N LEU A 82 -3.09 -4.00 8.46
CA LEU A 82 -2.77 -3.41 7.17
C LEU A 82 -1.99 -2.09 7.29
N ILE A 83 -2.29 -1.26 8.30
CA ILE A 83 -1.57 -0.02 8.57
C ILE A 83 -0.19 -0.32 9.17
N ALA A 84 -0.14 -1.23 10.15
CA ALA A 84 1.10 -1.62 10.85
C ALA A 84 2.17 -2.17 9.89
N GLU A 85 1.76 -2.87 8.84
CA GLU A 85 2.68 -3.45 7.84
C GLU A 85 3.56 -2.42 7.11
N PHE A 86 3.19 -1.14 7.07
CA PHE A 86 3.97 -0.11 6.36
C PHE A 86 5.19 0.36 7.15
N ALA A 87 5.15 0.27 8.48
CA ALA A 87 6.27 0.59 9.35
C ALA A 87 6.15 -0.23 10.65
N PRO A 88 6.51 -1.53 10.62
CA PRO A 88 6.36 -2.41 11.77
C PRO A 88 7.12 -1.93 13.01
N ASP A 89 8.28 -1.29 12.82
CA ASP A 89 9.17 -0.86 13.89
C ASP A 89 8.60 0.28 14.76
N VAL A 90 7.58 0.98 14.28
CA VAL A 90 6.92 2.07 15.05
C VAL A 90 5.60 1.64 15.68
N VAL A 91 5.21 0.37 15.54
CA VAL A 91 3.98 -0.14 16.15
C VAL A 91 4.11 -0.15 17.67
N GLY A 92 3.29 0.66 18.34
CA GLY A 92 3.31 0.79 19.80
C GLY A 92 4.34 1.78 20.33
N VAL A 93 5.16 2.38 19.46
CA VAL A 93 6.09 3.45 19.84
C VAL A 93 5.30 4.73 20.15
N PRO A 94 5.54 5.39 21.31
CA PRO A 94 4.88 6.66 21.65
C PRO A 94 5.23 7.79 20.66
N GLN A 95 4.27 8.68 20.41
CA GLN A 95 4.47 9.83 19.50
C GLN A 95 5.66 10.71 19.92
N GLU A 96 5.89 10.88 21.22
CA GLU A 96 7.01 11.64 21.77
C GLU A 96 8.38 11.03 21.40
N GLU A 97 8.46 9.71 21.28
CA GLU A 97 9.69 9.03 20.86
C GLU A 97 9.93 9.20 19.36
N LEU A 98 8.87 9.15 18.55
CA LEU A 98 8.94 9.51 17.13
C LEU A 98 9.38 10.97 16.94
N ALA A 99 8.90 11.88 17.79
CA ALA A 99 9.32 13.29 17.77
C ALA A 99 10.81 13.43 18.08
N ARG A 100 11.30 12.76 19.14
CA ARG A 100 12.73 12.75 19.50
C ARG A 100 13.62 12.14 18.42
N ALA A 101 13.12 11.14 17.70
CA ALA A 101 13.80 10.54 16.56
C ALA A 101 13.70 11.38 15.26
N GLY A 102 13.05 12.55 15.30
CA GLY A 102 12.88 13.42 14.14
C GLY A 102 11.97 12.83 13.06
N MET A 103 11.10 11.88 13.42
CA MET A 103 10.22 11.17 12.48
C MET A 103 8.87 11.86 12.25
N LEU A 104 8.46 12.77 13.14
CA LEU A 104 7.23 13.53 12.95
C LEU A 104 7.38 14.59 11.85
N PRO A 105 6.32 14.86 11.07
CA PRO A 105 6.30 16.00 10.15
C PRO A 105 6.53 17.33 10.85
N SER A 106 7.22 18.27 10.21
CA SER A 106 7.53 19.60 10.79
C SER A 106 6.29 20.43 11.12
N TRP A 107 5.18 20.17 10.42
CA TRP A 107 3.90 20.85 10.59
C TRP A 107 3.04 20.29 11.73
N VAL A 108 3.46 19.21 12.41
CA VAL A 108 2.78 18.76 13.64
C VAL A 108 3.09 19.75 14.74
N GLY A 109 2.06 20.42 15.26
CA GLY A 109 2.18 21.55 16.19
C GLY A 109 2.01 22.92 15.52
N ASP A 110 1.88 22.98 14.18
CA ASP A 110 1.53 24.23 13.49
C ASP A 110 0.05 24.57 13.71
N GLU A 111 -0.18 25.64 14.46
CA GLU A 111 -1.53 26.09 14.82
C GLU A 111 -2.37 26.49 13.60
N ALA A 112 -1.77 27.01 12.53
CA ALA A 112 -2.52 27.35 11.32
C ALA A 112 -3.11 26.09 10.65
N LEU A 113 -2.34 24.99 10.66
CA LEU A 113 -2.82 23.69 10.22
C LEU A 113 -3.94 23.20 11.12
N HIS A 114 -3.71 23.12 12.43
CA HIS A 114 -4.68 22.60 13.38
C HIS A 114 -6.00 23.36 13.37
N LEU A 115 -5.94 24.70 13.35
CA LEU A 115 -7.10 25.58 13.25
C LEU A 115 -7.88 25.34 11.94
N SER A 116 -7.20 25.20 10.80
CA SER A 116 -7.89 24.91 9.53
C SER A 116 -8.64 23.58 9.56
N HIS A 117 -8.08 22.57 10.24
CA HIS A 117 -8.74 21.27 10.42
C HIS A 117 -9.91 21.35 11.40
N ARG A 118 -9.78 22.07 12.52
CA ARG A 118 -10.90 22.32 13.47
C ARG A 118 -12.03 23.10 12.79
N SER A 119 -11.71 24.15 12.05
CA SER A 119 -12.67 24.94 11.27
C SER A 119 -13.47 24.08 10.29
N ASN A 120 -12.80 23.17 9.58
CA ASN A 120 -13.46 22.26 8.64
C ASN A 120 -14.27 21.15 9.33
N LEU A 121 -13.93 20.78 10.57
CA LEU A 121 -14.74 19.86 11.37
C LEU A 121 -16.01 20.58 11.86
N LEU A 122 -15.89 21.81 12.35
CA LEU A 122 -17.02 22.66 12.73
C LEU A 122 -17.99 22.84 11.57
N ALA A 123 -17.50 23.21 10.38
CA ALA A 123 -18.32 23.35 9.17
C ALA A 123 -19.09 22.07 8.79
N LYS A 124 -18.56 20.91 9.20
CA LYS A 124 -19.08 19.59 8.84
C LYS A 124 -20.10 19.04 9.84
N GLU A 125 -19.97 19.33 11.13
CA GLU A 125 -20.98 19.03 12.19
C GLU A 125 -20.89 20.06 13.33
N PRO A 126 -21.48 21.25 13.16
CA PRO A 126 -21.36 22.30 14.17
C PRO A 126 -21.85 21.85 15.55
N ASP A 127 -22.99 21.14 15.60
CA ASP A 127 -23.62 20.67 16.84
C ASP A 127 -22.75 19.65 17.60
N PHE A 128 -21.92 18.89 16.89
CA PHE A 128 -21.00 17.95 17.52
C PHE A 128 -19.72 18.64 18.00
N TYR A 129 -19.11 19.49 17.17
CA TYR A 129 -17.77 20.05 17.43
C TYR A 129 -17.79 21.29 18.31
N ARG A 130 -18.76 22.22 18.16
CA ARG A 130 -18.84 23.43 18.99
C ARG A 130 -18.77 23.17 20.49
N PRO A 131 -19.59 22.27 21.09
CA PRO A 131 -19.53 22.03 22.53
C PRO A 131 -18.24 21.34 23.00
N ARG A 132 -17.45 20.77 22.08
CA ARG A 132 -16.17 20.09 22.38
C ARG A 132 -14.96 21.02 22.19
N PHE A 133 -15.01 21.91 21.20
CA PHE A 133 -13.92 22.84 20.91
C PHE A 133 -14.01 24.11 21.74
N ALA A 134 -15.20 24.68 21.96
CA ALA A 134 -15.33 25.95 22.68
C ALA A 134 -14.70 25.98 24.08
N PRO A 135 -14.80 24.92 24.92
CA PRO A 135 -14.15 24.90 26.22
C PRO A 135 -12.62 24.83 26.17
N VAL A 136 -12.04 24.41 25.05
CA VAL A 136 -10.60 24.15 24.89
C VAL A 136 -9.92 25.26 24.09
N PHE A 137 -10.52 25.69 22.98
CA PHE A 137 -9.95 26.64 22.01
C PHE A 137 -10.69 27.98 21.98
N GLY A 138 -11.83 28.10 22.66
CA GLY A 138 -12.72 29.25 22.51
C GLY A 138 -13.53 29.22 21.22
N THR A 139 -14.06 30.37 20.81
CA THR A 139 -14.83 30.49 19.56
C THR A 139 -13.90 30.52 18.36
N GLU A 140 -14.09 29.59 17.43
CA GLU A 140 -13.27 29.42 16.24
C GLU A 140 -14.07 29.65 14.95
N PRO A 141 -13.42 30.07 13.85
CA PRO A 141 -14.08 30.19 12.55
C PRO A 141 -14.50 28.83 11.98
N GLU A 142 -15.52 28.82 11.13
CA GLU A 142 -16.11 27.59 10.55
C GLU A 142 -16.04 27.58 9.01
N ASP A 143 -15.24 28.46 8.42
CA ASP A 143 -15.17 28.71 6.97
C ASP A 143 -13.73 28.79 6.43
N LEU A 144 -12.73 28.40 7.23
CA LEU A 144 -11.34 28.43 6.77
C LEU A 144 -11.07 27.36 5.70
N PRO A 145 -10.28 27.68 4.66
CA PRO A 145 -9.76 26.67 3.75
C PRO A 145 -8.77 25.75 4.49
N TYR A 146 -8.69 24.48 4.08
CA TYR A 146 -7.65 23.59 4.61
C TYR A 146 -6.25 24.12 4.28
N VAL A 147 -5.36 24.03 5.26
CA VAL A 147 -3.93 24.19 5.07
C VAL A 147 -3.32 22.81 4.79
N TRP A 148 -2.71 22.65 3.63
CA TRP A 148 -1.95 21.46 3.24
C TRP A 148 -0.49 21.87 2.99
N PRO A 149 0.42 21.74 3.97
CA PRO A 149 1.83 22.05 3.79
C PRO A 149 2.48 21.21 2.69
N GLU A 150 3.53 21.75 2.10
CA GLU A 150 4.45 20.98 1.27
C GLU A 150 5.16 19.92 2.13
N PRO A 151 5.61 18.79 1.54
CA PRO A 151 6.35 17.79 2.26
C PRO A 151 7.64 18.35 2.85
N ASP A 152 8.05 17.80 3.99
CA ASP A 152 9.36 18.05 4.55
C ASP A 152 10.46 17.62 3.57
N ASP A 153 11.58 18.35 3.59
CA ASP A 153 12.79 17.97 2.86
C ASP A 153 13.52 16.86 3.62
N VAL A 154 13.00 15.64 3.49
CA VAL A 154 13.61 14.42 4.03
C VAL A 154 14.21 13.57 2.91
N PRO A 155 15.44 13.06 3.08
CA PRO A 155 16.03 12.13 2.11
C PRO A 155 15.12 10.92 1.89
N PRO A 156 15.05 10.38 0.66
CA PRO A 156 14.33 9.14 0.41
C PRO A 156 14.88 8.01 1.28
N THR A 157 13.99 7.18 1.82
CA THR A 157 14.39 5.95 2.52
C THR A 157 15.15 5.05 1.55
N PRO A 158 16.36 4.58 1.89
CA PRO A 158 17.08 3.64 1.04
C PRO A 158 16.27 2.34 0.89
N PRO A 159 16.35 1.66 -0.26
CA PRO A 159 15.68 0.39 -0.43
C PRO A 159 16.20 -0.61 0.61
N PRO A 160 15.33 -1.49 1.14
CA PRO A 160 15.74 -2.49 2.12
C PRO A 160 16.79 -3.43 1.50
N GLN A 161 17.77 -3.81 2.31
CA GLN A 161 18.74 -4.83 1.94
C GLN A 161 18.10 -6.21 2.10
N GLY A 162 18.26 -7.08 1.11
CA GLY A 162 17.69 -8.42 1.16
C GLY A 162 17.70 -9.11 -0.20
N VAL A 163 16.90 -10.16 -0.31
CA VAL A 163 16.78 -10.96 -1.54
C VAL A 163 15.55 -10.50 -2.32
N ARG A 164 15.73 -10.11 -3.58
CA ARG A 164 14.62 -9.79 -4.48
C ARG A 164 13.83 -11.07 -4.77
N VAL A 165 12.51 -11.01 -4.64
CA VAL A 165 11.59 -12.07 -5.00
C VAL A 165 10.51 -11.52 -5.92
N TRP A 166 10.31 -12.17 -7.06
CA TRP A 166 9.18 -11.90 -7.95
C TRP A 166 7.90 -12.51 -7.37
N VAL A 167 6.89 -11.69 -7.15
CA VAL A 167 5.60 -12.14 -6.65
C VAL A 167 4.61 -12.20 -7.80
N VAL A 168 4.04 -13.38 -8.01
CA VAL A 168 2.86 -13.57 -8.86
C VAL A 168 1.66 -13.74 -7.96
N ARG A 169 0.64 -12.89 -8.15
CA ARG A 169 -0.60 -12.91 -7.38
C ARG A 169 -1.73 -13.48 -8.24
N PRO A 170 -2.17 -14.72 -8.00
CA PRO A 170 -3.40 -15.26 -8.56
C PRO A 170 -4.59 -14.39 -8.20
N ARG A 171 -5.47 -14.14 -9.17
CA ARG A 171 -6.71 -13.38 -9.00
C ARG A 171 -7.87 -14.25 -8.53
N THR A 172 -7.77 -15.56 -8.75
CA THR A 172 -8.78 -16.56 -8.38
C THR A 172 -8.14 -17.78 -7.73
N HIS A 173 -8.95 -18.58 -7.03
CA HIS A 173 -8.51 -19.85 -6.47
C HIS A 173 -8.08 -20.84 -7.58
N ASP A 174 -8.69 -20.76 -8.76
CA ASP A 174 -8.36 -21.62 -9.89
C ASP A 174 -6.98 -21.27 -10.47
N GLU A 175 -6.64 -19.98 -10.57
CA GLU A 175 -5.29 -19.54 -10.96
C GLU A 175 -4.25 -19.99 -9.92
N LEU A 176 -4.57 -19.92 -8.63
CA LEU A 176 -3.69 -20.43 -7.57
C LEU A 176 -3.50 -21.95 -7.71
N GLY A 177 -4.58 -22.69 -7.94
CA GLY A 177 -4.54 -24.12 -8.18
C GLY A 177 -3.70 -24.48 -9.41
N ALA A 178 -3.79 -23.71 -10.50
CA ALA A 178 -2.98 -23.90 -11.69
C ALA A 178 -1.47 -23.71 -11.42
N CYS A 179 -1.09 -22.66 -10.67
CA CYS A 179 0.31 -22.45 -10.26
C CYS A 179 0.88 -23.66 -9.50
N LEU A 180 0.10 -24.18 -8.54
CA LEU A 180 0.52 -25.27 -7.67
C LEU A 180 0.56 -26.62 -8.40
N ALA A 181 -0.50 -26.95 -9.14
CA ALA A 181 -0.66 -28.24 -9.80
C ALA A 181 0.28 -28.41 -11.00
N ALA A 182 0.48 -27.35 -11.79
CA ALA A 182 1.36 -27.40 -12.96
C ALA A 182 2.82 -27.04 -12.62
N GLY A 183 3.12 -26.56 -11.42
CA GLY A 183 4.46 -26.10 -11.04
C GLY A 183 4.89 -24.93 -11.92
N VAL A 184 4.08 -23.86 -11.96
CA VAL A 184 4.32 -22.70 -12.81
C VAL A 184 4.03 -21.41 -12.06
N ILE A 185 4.63 -20.33 -12.52
CA ILE A 185 4.11 -18.98 -12.30
C ILE A 185 3.62 -18.41 -13.62
N GLY A 186 2.60 -17.57 -13.60
CA GLY A 186 2.10 -16.98 -14.83
C GLY A 186 1.10 -15.87 -14.67
N LEU A 187 0.78 -15.26 -15.80
CA LEU A 187 -0.17 -14.17 -15.95
C LEU A 187 -1.30 -14.59 -16.89
N GLY A 188 -2.49 -14.10 -16.58
CA GLY A 188 -3.63 -14.16 -17.49
C GLY A 188 -3.48 -13.23 -18.69
N THR A 189 -4.55 -13.08 -19.47
CA THR A 189 -4.60 -12.24 -20.68
C THR A 189 -5.05 -10.80 -20.39
N GLN A 190 -4.94 -10.32 -19.14
CA GLN A 190 -5.44 -8.98 -18.76
C GLN A 190 -4.66 -7.84 -19.45
N SER A 191 -3.46 -8.12 -19.95
CA SER A 191 -2.69 -7.24 -20.85
C SER A 191 -3.38 -7.01 -22.21
N GLY A 192 -4.42 -7.80 -22.54
CA GLY A 192 -5.03 -7.84 -23.86
C GLY A 192 -4.22 -8.66 -24.87
N ILE A 193 -3.15 -9.32 -24.44
CA ILE A 193 -2.37 -10.27 -25.23
C ILE A 193 -2.85 -11.67 -24.87
N ASP A 194 -3.38 -12.38 -25.85
CA ASP A 194 -3.87 -13.76 -25.75
C ASP A 194 -3.18 -14.68 -26.77
N VAL A 195 -1.98 -14.29 -27.19
CA VAL A 195 -1.12 -14.99 -28.12
C VAL A 195 0.30 -15.08 -27.56
N ASP A 196 1.15 -15.88 -28.21
CA ASP A 196 2.56 -15.95 -27.86
C ASP A 196 3.23 -14.57 -27.98
N ALA A 197 3.98 -14.21 -26.94
CA ALA A 197 4.62 -12.92 -26.76
C ALA A 197 6.16 -13.05 -26.69
N THR A 198 6.69 -14.21 -27.07
CA THR A 198 8.12 -14.47 -27.15
C THR A 198 8.81 -13.37 -27.97
N GLU A 199 9.89 -12.81 -27.42
CA GLU A 199 10.75 -11.79 -28.06
C GLU A 199 10.06 -10.45 -28.43
N LEU A 200 8.81 -10.22 -28.02
CA LEU A 200 8.13 -8.95 -28.29
C LEU A 200 8.63 -7.83 -27.36
N SER A 201 9.10 -6.74 -27.95
CA SER A 201 9.49 -5.55 -27.20
C SER A 201 8.29 -4.86 -26.53
N PRO A 202 8.52 -3.98 -25.52
CA PRO A 202 7.46 -3.21 -24.89
C PRO A 202 6.64 -2.34 -25.87
N ALA A 203 7.21 -1.93 -26.99
CA ALA A 203 6.53 -1.15 -28.02
C ALA A 203 5.63 -2.04 -28.89
N GLU A 204 6.11 -3.23 -29.26
CA GLU A 204 5.36 -4.22 -30.02
C GLU A 204 4.18 -4.77 -29.21
N LEU A 205 4.37 -5.09 -27.93
CA LEU A 205 3.28 -5.47 -27.02
C LEU A 205 2.17 -4.42 -26.96
N ARG A 206 2.52 -3.12 -26.93
CA ARG A 206 1.54 -2.03 -26.92
C ARG A 206 0.80 -1.90 -28.24
N ALA A 207 1.46 -2.16 -29.37
CA ALA A 207 0.84 -2.16 -30.68
C ALA A 207 -0.13 -3.34 -30.81
N LEU A 208 0.33 -4.55 -30.46
CA LEU A 208 -0.42 -5.79 -30.53
C LEU A 208 -1.67 -5.77 -29.63
N ALA A 209 -1.55 -5.30 -28.38
CA ALA A 209 -2.70 -5.19 -27.48
C ALA A 209 -3.79 -4.27 -28.03
N LYS A 210 -3.40 -3.17 -28.72
CA LYS A 210 -4.34 -2.26 -29.37
C LYS A 210 -5.04 -2.97 -30.54
N GLU A 211 -4.31 -3.76 -31.32
CA GLU A 211 -4.85 -4.50 -32.46
C GLU A 211 -5.86 -5.56 -32.03
N ILE A 212 -5.52 -6.38 -31.03
CA ILE A 212 -6.35 -7.49 -30.55
C ILE A 212 -7.57 -6.98 -29.77
N SER A 213 -7.34 -6.13 -28.77
CA SER A 213 -8.37 -5.78 -27.78
C SER A 213 -9.05 -4.42 -28.01
N GLY A 214 -8.51 -3.60 -28.92
CA GLY A 214 -8.91 -2.19 -29.09
C GLY A 214 -8.53 -1.28 -27.91
N ARG A 215 -7.94 -1.84 -26.84
CA ARG A 215 -7.59 -1.14 -25.60
C ARG A 215 -6.06 -1.15 -25.40
N ARG A 216 -5.59 -0.30 -24.49
CA ARG A 216 -4.18 -0.23 -24.07
C ARG A 216 -4.09 -0.29 -22.54
N PRO A 217 -4.19 -1.48 -21.93
CA PRO A 217 -4.09 -1.63 -20.48
C PRO A 217 -2.63 -1.46 -20.04
N ALA A 218 -2.18 -0.20 -19.98
CA ALA A 218 -0.76 0.13 -19.80
C ALA A 218 -0.14 -0.49 -18.54
N LYS A 219 -0.92 -0.66 -17.46
CA LYS A 219 -0.45 -1.28 -16.21
C LYS A 219 -0.22 -2.78 -16.36
N ASP A 220 -1.13 -3.51 -16.98
CA ASP A 220 -0.98 -4.96 -17.20
C ASP A 220 0.05 -5.26 -18.29
N LEU A 221 0.20 -4.39 -19.30
CA LEU A 221 1.27 -4.50 -20.31
C LEU A 221 2.67 -4.33 -19.72
N ARG A 222 2.86 -3.39 -18.79
CA ARG A 222 4.14 -3.25 -18.07
C ARG A 222 4.48 -4.50 -17.26
N GLN A 223 3.48 -5.11 -16.63
CA GLN A 223 3.66 -6.36 -15.88
C GLN A 223 4.04 -7.52 -16.81
N LEU A 224 3.35 -7.68 -17.95
CA LEU A 224 3.69 -8.72 -18.93
C LEU A 224 5.10 -8.51 -19.51
N SER A 225 5.46 -7.27 -19.89
CA SER A 225 6.82 -6.98 -20.38
C SER A 225 7.88 -7.30 -19.33
N ALA A 226 7.72 -6.88 -18.08
CA ALA A 226 8.67 -7.25 -17.01
C ALA A 226 8.77 -8.77 -16.82
N PHE A 227 7.64 -9.49 -16.93
CA PHE A 227 7.61 -10.95 -16.81
C PHE A 227 8.36 -11.66 -17.96
N LEU A 228 8.31 -11.10 -19.17
CA LEU A 228 9.02 -11.60 -20.35
C LEU A 228 10.52 -11.27 -20.27
N ASP A 229 10.85 -10.02 -19.98
CA ASP A 229 12.20 -9.47 -20.18
C ASP A 229 13.09 -9.59 -18.93
N GLU A 230 12.52 -9.47 -17.73
CA GLU A 230 13.30 -9.37 -16.49
C GLU A 230 13.36 -10.68 -15.70
N VAL A 231 12.43 -11.61 -15.89
CA VAL A 231 12.39 -12.88 -15.16
C VAL A 231 13.25 -13.92 -15.86
N GLN A 232 14.19 -14.51 -15.13
CA GLN A 232 15.12 -15.51 -15.67
C GLN A 232 15.08 -16.81 -14.86
N PRO A 233 15.45 -17.96 -15.46
CA PRO A 233 15.71 -19.18 -14.70
C PRO A 233 16.74 -18.91 -13.58
N GLY A 234 16.46 -19.44 -12.38
CA GLY A 234 17.21 -19.17 -11.15
C GLY A 234 16.65 -18.03 -10.30
N ASP A 235 15.75 -17.19 -10.83
CA ASP A 235 15.12 -16.14 -10.05
C ASP A 235 14.22 -16.71 -8.95
N ARG A 236 14.23 -16.06 -7.79
CA ARG A 236 13.31 -16.37 -6.69
C ARG A 236 11.91 -15.86 -6.99
N VAL A 237 10.92 -16.70 -6.73
CA VAL A 237 9.51 -16.39 -6.94
C VAL A 237 8.68 -16.65 -5.69
N GLY A 238 7.60 -15.91 -5.55
CA GLY A 238 6.69 -15.98 -4.43
C GLY A 238 5.24 -16.03 -4.88
N LEU A 239 4.44 -16.86 -4.24
CA LEU A 239 3.01 -17.02 -4.47
C LEU A 239 2.26 -16.76 -3.15
N PRO A 240 1.42 -15.72 -3.04
CA PRO A 240 0.65 -15.49 -1.83
C PRO A 240 -0.30 -16.67 -1.56
N VAL A 241 -0.20 -17.25 -0.35
CA VAL A 241 -1.00 -18.39 0.11
C VAL A 241 -1.64 -18.07 1.47
N GLU A 242 -2.44 -18.98 2.01
CA GLU A 242 -3.05 -18.84 3.34
C GLU A 242 -3.85 -17.53 3.50
N HIS A 243 -4.64 -17.19 2.48
CA HIS A 243 -5.38 -15.92 2.42
C HIS A 243 -4.48 -14.67 2.54
N GLY A 244 -3.22 -14.79 2.09
CA GLY A 244 -2.23 -13.72 2.09
C GLY A 244 -1.36 -13.65 3.35
N ALA A 245 -1.56 -14.53 4.33
CA ALA A 245 -0.75 -14.61 5.55
C ALA A 245 0.64 -15.22 5.32
N GLY A 246 0.78 -16.05 4.28
CA GLY A 246 2.03 -16.69 3.89
C GLY A 246 2.42 -16.37 2.44
N LEU A 247 3.70 -16.55 2.15
CA LEU A 247 4.27 -16.48 0.80
C LEU A 247 4.98 -17.81 0.51
N LEU A 248 4.43 -18.58 -0.42
CA LEU A 248 5.07 -19.81 -0.91
C LEU A 248 6.20 -19.42 -1.84
N LEU A 249 7.43 -19.70 -1.42
CA LEU A 249 8.64 -19.44 -2.18
C LEU A 249 8.95 -20.58 -3.13
N GLY A 250 9.62 -20.23 -4.22
CA GLY A 250 10.16 -21.14 -5.20
C GLY A 250 11.24 -20.49 -6.05
N GLU A 251 11.56 -21.17 -7.14
CA GLU A 251 12.55 -20.74 -8.11
C GLU A 251 12.00 -20.97 -9.52
N VAL A 252 12.27 -20.03 -10.44
CA VAL A 252 11.99 -20.24 -11.87
C VAL A 252 12.98 -21.26 -12.42
N VAL A 253 12.49 -22.32 -13.06
CA VAL A 253 13.34 -23.42 -13.56
C VAL A 253 13.35 -23.54 -15.09
N GLY A 254 12.66 -22.65 -15.80
CA GLY A 254 12.62 -22.67 -17.26
C GLY A 254 12.20 -21.34 -17.87
N ASP A 255 12.33 -21.28 -19.19
CA ASP A 255 12.02 -20.10 -19.99
C ASP A 255 10.52 -19.83 -20.08
N TYR A 256 10.20 -18.67 -20.64
CA TYR A 256 8.84 -18.27 -20.94
C TYR A 256 8.19 -19.23 -21.92
N LEU A 257 6.93 -19.56 -21.64
CA LEU A 257 6.08 -20.40 -22.47
C LEU A 257 4.69 -19.77 -22.59
N PHE A 258 4.12 -19.87 -23.78
CA PHE A 258 2.72 -19.55 -24.02
C PHE A 258 1.89 -20.84 -24.15
N GLN A 259 0.82 -20.98 -23.36
CA GLN A 259 -0.20 -22.03 -23.61
C GLN A 259 -1.62 -21.45 -23.50
N GLY A 260 -2.16 -21.01 -24.65
CA GLY A 260 -3.40 -20.22 -24.73
C GLY A 260 -4.70 -20.89 -24.26
N ARG A 261 -4.72 -22.21 -23.99
CA ARG A 261 -5.93 -22.94 -23.54
C ARG A 261 -6.11 -23.01 -22.02
N GLU A 262 -5.14 -22.48 -21.29
CA GLU A 262 -5.04 -22.62 -19.85
C GLU A 262 -5.31 -21.28 -19.15
N LEU A 263 -5.53 -21.31 -17.83
CA LEU A 263 -5.84 -20.11 -17.03
C LEU A 263 -4.71 -19.07 -17.00
N LEU A 264 -3.46 -19.54 -16.99
CA LEU A 264 -2.25 -18.70 -16.95
C LEU A 264 -1.45 -18.92 -18.24
N PRO A 265 -1.90 -18.39 -19.39
CA PRO A 265 -1.31 -18.70 -20.68
C PRO A 265 0.12 -18.19 -20.79
N HIS A 266 0.45 -17.01 -20.25
CA HIS A 266 1.83 -16.52 -20.14
C HIS A 266 2.48 -17.09 -18.89
N ARG A 267 3.40 -18.05 -19.01
CA ARG A 267 3.94 -18.74 -17.83
C ARG A 267 5.42 -19.06 -17.93
N ARG A 268 5.99 -19.40 -16.78
CA ARG A 268 7.33 -19.99 -16.64
C ARG A 268 7.24 -21.18 -15.67
N PRO A 269 7.91 -22.31 -15.96
CA PRO A 269 8.05 -23.40 -15.00
C PRO A 269 8.69 -22.92 -13.69
N ALA A 270 8.14 -23.36 -12.56
CA ALA A 270 8.61 -23.00 -11.23
C ALA A 270 8.65 -24.22 -10.32
N ARG A 271 9.68 -24.30 -9.49
CA ARG A 271 9.80 -25.31 -8.44
C ARG A 271 9.54 -24.66 -7.09
N TRP A 272 8.48 -25.11 -6.42
CA TRP A 272 8.11 -24.66 -5.09
C TRP A 272 8.97 -25.33 -4.01
N ASP A 273 9.22 -24.60 -2.93
CA ASP A 273 10.10 -25.02 -1.83
C ASP A 273 9.35 -24.97 -0.50
N ARG A 274 9.14 -23.76 0.05
CA ARG A 274 8.63 -23.56 1.40
C ARG A 274 7.75 -22.32 1.54
N VAL A 275 6.93 -22.29 2.58
CA VAL A 275 6.14 -21.10 2.94
C VAL A 275 6.91 -20.27 3.97
N VAL A 276 7.00 -18.96 3.74
CA VAL A 276 7.49 -17.98 4.72
C VAL A 276 6.35 -17.08 5.18
N PRO A 277 6.40 -16.53 6.40
CA PRO A 277 5.38 -15.60 6.85
C PRO A 277 5.42 -14.32 6.01
N ARG A 278 4.26 -13.68 5.83
CA ARG A 278 4.15 -12.36 5.17
C ARG A 278 5.10 -11.31 5.74
N SER A 279 5.42 -11.40 7.04
CA SER A 279 6.37 -10.52 7.71
C SER A 279 7.81 -10.63 7.24
N ALA A 280 8.15 -11.66 6.44
CA ALA A 280 9.46 -11.80 5.82
C ALA A 280 9.73 -10.76 4.72
N ALA A 281 8.69 -10.14 4.16
CA ALA A 281 8.85 -9.05 3.19
C ALA A 281 9.18 -7.73 3.90
N LEU A 282 10.04 -6.93 3.27
CA LEU A 282 10.56 -5.68 3.83
C LEU A 282 10.10 -4.46 3.00
N PRO A 283 9.25 -3.57 3.57
CA PRO A 283 8.32 -3.87 4.66
C PRO A 283 7.21 -4.84 4.19
N PRO A 284 6.46 -5.48 5.10
CA PRO A 284 5.41 -6.42 4.74
C PRO A 284 4.30 -5.82 3.87
N ALA A 285 4.11 -4.49 3.97
CA ALA A 285 3.13 -3.77 3.18
C ALA A 285 3.38 -3.83 1.67
N THR A 286 4.60 -4.14 1.22
CA THR A 286 4.89 -4.37 -0.21
C THR A 286 4.04 -5.49 -0.80
N LEU A 287 3.67 -6.49 0.01
CA LEU A 287 2.73 -7.55 -0.37
C LEU A 287 1.26 -7.11 -0.36
N GLN A 288 0.94 -5.83 -0.10
CA GLN A 288 -0.38 -5.24 -0.35
C GLN A 288 -0.53 -4.72 -1.79
N ASP A 289 0.53 -4.79 -2.59
CA ASP A 289 0.48 -4.38 -4.00
C ASP A 289 -0.63 -5.13 -4.75
N PRO A 290 -1.59 -4.42 -5.38
CA PRO A 290 -2.70 -5.03 -6.08
C PRO A 290 -2.33 -5.59 -7.46
N ARG A 291 -1.11 -5.38 -7.96
CA ARG A 291 -0.62 -5.93 -9.22
C ARG A 291 -0.62 -7.46 -9.18
N ALA A 292 -0.84 -8.07 -10.35
CA ALA A 292 -0.70 -9.51 -10.55
C ALA A 292 0.77 -9.93 -10.57
N PHE A 293 1.67 -9.01 -10.94
CA PHE A 293 3.11 -9.23 -10.97
C PHE A 293 3.86 -8.03 -10.43
N PHE A 294 4.73 -8.26 -9.46
CA PHE A 294 5.58 -7.24 -8.83
C PHE A 294 6.79 -7.90 -8.17
N SER A 295 7.73 -7.13 -7.64
CA SER A 295 8.81 -7.68 -6.83
C SER A 295 8.81 -7.09 -5.42
N VAL A 296 9.26 -7.89 -4.46
CA VAL A 296 9.48 -7.48 -3.07
C VAL A 296 10.89 -7.85 -2.65
N THR A 297 11.38 -7.25 -1.58
CA THR A 297 12.61 -7.67 -0.92
C THR A 297 12.24 -8.52 0.29
N LEU A 298 12.84 -9.71 0.42
CA LEU A 298 12.74 -10.54 1.62
C LEU A 298 13.96 -10.37 2.51
N ASP A 299 13.74 -10.50 3.81
CA ASP A 299 14.79 -10.64 4.81
C ASP A 299 15.69 -11.86 4.49
N PRO A 300 17.02 -11.69 4.46
CA PRO A 300 17.95 -12.80 4.21
C PRO A 300 17.76 -14.02 5.12
N SER A 301 17.33 -13.81 6.38
CA SER A 301 17.07 -14.90 7.34
C SER A 301 15.95 -15.85 6.90
N HIS A 302 15.06 -15.37 6.05
CA HIS A 302 13.96 -16.13 5.46
C HIS A 302 14.22 -16.56 4.01
N SER A 303 15.44 -16.34 3.51
CA SER A 303 15.80 -16.57 2.10
C SER A 303 16.70 -17.81 1.88
N GLY A 304 17.35 -18.31 2.94
CA GLY A 304 18.22 -19.49 2.93
C GLY A 304 17.55 -20.81 3.31
#